data_AF-A0A7Y0BDU6-F1
#
_entry.id   AF-A0A7Y0BDU6-F1
#
_cell.length_a   1.000
_cell.length_b   1.000
_cell.length_c   1.000
_cell.angle_alpha   90.00
_cell.angle_beta   90.00
_cell.angle_gamma   90.00
#
_symmetry.space_group_name_H-M   'P 1'
#
loop_
_entity.id
_entity.type
_entity.pdbx_description
1 polymer ?
#
loop_
_entity_poly.entity_id
_entity_poly.type
_entity_poly.pdbx_seq_one_letter_code
_entity_poly.pdbx_strand_id
1 'polypeptide(L)'
;MNVLASILRTVVPVLAGWVLTVTGAVGVKVDSAALAGGITAAVTLVYYTVLRALEAGAERIGWEPLRLIAGLLLGWARPPAYEKHQPALDLAEVLRRDGRP
;
A
#
# COMPACT_ATOMS: atom_id res chain seq x y z
N MET A 1 5.71 12.50 16.01
CA MET A 1 6.37 12.94 14.75
C MET A 1 6.16 11.86 13.70
N ASN A 2 5.44 12.15 12.61
CA ASN A 2 5.07 11.15 11.61
C ASN A 2 6.14 11.07 10.51
N VAL A 3 7.13 10.20 10.73
CA VAL A 3 8.27 9.96 9.82
C VAL A 3 7.82 9.66 8.39
N LEU A 4 6.73 8.92 8.23
CA LEU A 4 6.13 8.61 6.92
C LEU A 4 5.67 9.86 6.16
N ALA A 5 5.05 10.81 6.86
CA ALA A 5 4.64 12.09 6.26
C ALA A 5 5.85 12.94 5.86
N SER A 6 6.96 12.81 6.60
CA SER A 6 8.22 13.46 6.23
C SER A 6 8.85 12.84 5.00
N ILE A 7 8.85 11.51 4.91
CA ILE A 7 9.36 10.74 3.76
C ILE A 7 8.53 11.02 2.50
N LEU A 8 7.20 11.02 2.61
CA LEU A 8 6.33 11.33 1.46
C LEU A 8 6.54 12.74 0.92
N ARG A 9 6.74 13.73 1.80
CA ARG A 9 7.01 15.12 1.39
C ARG A 9 8.35 15.31 0.67
N THR A 10 9.26 14.33 0.76
CA THR A 10 10.56 14.36 0.06
C THR A 10 10.54 13.47 -1.18
N VAL A 11 10.02 12.26 -1.06
CA VAL A 11 10.06 11.27 -2.15
C VAL A 11 9.09 11.63 -3.28
N VAL A 12 7.91 12.18 -2.97
CA VAL A 12 6.89 12.51 -3.99
C VAL A 12 7.35 13.63 -4.93
N PRO A 13 7.84 14.80 -4.44
CA PRO A 13 8.29 15.87 -5.33
C PRO A 13 9.51 15.47 -6.17
N VAL A 14 10.42 14.66 -5.60
CA VAL A 14 11.61 14.16 -6.30
C VAL A 14 11.24 13.22 -7.44
N LEU A 15 10.33 12.26 -7.20
CA LEU A 15 9.83 11.36 -8.25
C LEU A 15 9.10 12.13 -9.34
N ALA A 16 8.28 13.12 -8.98
CA ALA A 16 7.57 13.95 -9.94
C ALA A 16 8.55 14.75 -10.83
N GLY A 17 9.53 15.42 -10.22
CA GLY A 17 10.57 16.14 -10.94
C GLY A 17 11.36 15.22 -11.87
N TRP A 18 11.73 14.03 -11.40
CA TRP A 18 12.45 13.04 -12.20
C TRP A 18 11.64 12.57 -13.42
N VAL A 19 10.34 12.26 -13.27
CA VAL A 19 9.47 11.89 -14.41
C VAL A 19 9.37 13.03 -15.43
N LEU A 20 9.22 14.28 -14.97
CA LEU A 20 9.19 15.46 -15.84
C LEU A 20 10.52 15.66 -16.58
N THR A 21 11.64 15.50 -15.89
CA THR A 21 12.97 15.62 -16.50
C THR A 21 13.23 14.51 -17.50
N VAL A 22 12.91 13.25 -17.17
CA VAL A 22 13.06 12.13 -18.09
C VAL A 22 12.18 12.34 -19.33
N THR A 23 10.92 12.75 -19.15
CA THR A 23 10.01 13.00 -20.27
C THR A 23 10.49 14.15 -21.17
N GLY A 24 11.01 15.23 -20.59
CA GLY A 24 11.54 16.37 -21.33
C GLY A 24 12.90 16.11 -21.99
N ALA A 25 13.77 15.35 -21.34
CA ALA A 25 15.11 15.04 -21.82
C ALA A 25 15.13 14.00 -22.95
N VAL A 26 14.09 13.15 -23.02
CA VAL A 26 14.03 12.08 -24.02
C VAL A 26 14.01 12.69 -25.42
N GLY A 27 13.34 13.83 -25.70
CA GLY A 27 13.48 14.52 -27.00
C GLY A 27 13.24 13.65 -28.25
N VAL A 28 12.67 12.46 -28.07
CA VAL A 28 12.62 11.40 -29.07
C VAL A 28 11.34 11.58 -29.87
N LYS A 29 11.44 11.43 -31.21
CA LYS A 29 10.30 11.12 -32.07
C LYS A 29 9.79 9.71 -31.71
N VAL A 30 9.15 9.58 -30.55
CA VAL A 30 8.56 8.33 -30.09
C VAL A 30 7.17 8.26 -30.71
N ASP A 31 6.84 7.09 -31.25
CA ASP A 31 5.45 6.76 -31.54
C ASP A 31 4.60 7.06 -30.30
N SER A 32 3.59 7.92 -30.45
CA SER A 32 2.81 8.44 -29.33
C SER A 32 2.11 7.33 -28.55
N ALA A 33 1.79 6.21 -29.21
CA ALA A 33 1.24 5.04 -28.55
C ALA A 33 2.25 4.38 -27.60
N ALA A 34 3.51 4.21 -28.03
CA ALA A 34 4.56 3.64 -27.20
C ALA A 34 4.92 4.55 -26.01
N LEU A 35 4.95 5.87 -26.22
CA LEU A 35 5.19 6.84 -25.15
C LEU A 35 4.03 6.85 -24.13
N ALA A 36 2.78 6.88 -24.61
CA ALA A 36 1.61 6.82 -23.75
C ALA A 36 1.61 5.53 -22.92
N GLY A 37 1.86 4.38 -23.55
CA GLY A 37 1.97 3.09 -22.85
C GLY A 37 3.08 3.08 -21.78
N GLY A 38 4.25 3.63 -22.11
CA GLY A 38 5.37 3.74 -21.17
C GLY A 38 5.06 4.64 -19.97
N ILE A 39 4.45 5.80 -20.20
CA ILE A 39 4.04 6.72 -19.14
C ILE A 39 2.93 6.10 -18.29
N THR A 40 1.91 5.49 -18.91
CA THR A 40 0.85 4.80 -18.18
C THR A 40 1.43 3.71 -17.30
N ALA A 41 2.29 2.84 -17.82
CA ALA A 41 2.94 1.79 -17.04
C ALA A 41 3.78 2.36 -15.89
N ALA A 42 4.58 3.40 -16.15
CA ALA A 42 5.41 4.04 -15.13
C ALA A 42 4.57 4.68 -14.02
N VAL A 43 3.53 5.43 -14.38
CA VAL A 43 2.62 6.08 -13.43
C VAL A 43 1.83 5.03 -12.65
N THR A 44 1.33 3.99 -13.29
CA THR A 44 0.63 2.88 -12.64
C THR A 44 1.55 2.18 -11.64
N LEU A 45 2.79 1.87 -12.03
CA LEU A 45 3.76 1.26 -11.13
C LEU A 45 4.04 2.16 -9.92
N VAL A 46 4.31 3.46 -10.13
CA VAL A 46 4.55 4.42 -9.04
C VAL A 46 3.32 4.53 -8.13
N TYR A 47 2.12 4.63 -8.71
CA TYR A 47 0.85 4.70 -7.98
C TYR A 47 0.66 3.52 -7.03
N TYR A 48 0.72 2.29 -7.55
CA TYR A 48 0.52 1.10 -6.75
C TYR A 48 1.64 0.90 -5.72
N THR A 49 2.88 1.19 -6.08
CA THR A 49 4.04 1.02 -5.18
C THR A 49 3.96 1.97 -3.99
N VAL A 50 3.62 3.24 -4.21
CA VAL A 50 3.48 4.24 -3.14
C VAL A 50 2.35 3.86 -2.20
N LEU A 51 1.16 3.52 -2.73
CA LEU A 51 0.02 3.16 -1.88
C LEU A 51 0.26 1.87 -1.10
N ARG A 52 0.92 0.88 -1.71
CA ARG A 52 1.29 -0.36 -1.03
C ARG A 52 2.29 -0.13 0.10
N ALA A 53 3.27 0.75 -0.11
CA ALA A 53 4.22 1.15 0.92
C ALA A 53 3.52 1.88 2.08
N LEU A 54 2.49 2.69 1.78
CA LEU A 54 1.68 3.37 2.79
C LEU A 54 0.82 2.41 3.59
N GLU A 55 0.18 1.45 2.93
CA GLU A 55 -0.62 0.42 3.60
C GLU A 55 0.26 -0.41 4.57
N ALA A 56 1.40 -0.91 4.09
CA ALA A 56 2.34 -1.70 4.89
C ALA A 56 3.00 -0.87 6.01
N GLY A 57 3.31 0.40 5.74
CA GLY A 57 3.83 1.33 6.74
C GLY A 57 2.82 1.65 7.84
N ALA A 58 1.56 1.86 7.45
CA ALA A 58 0.46 2.11 8.37
C ALA A 58 0.18 0.90 9.26
N GLU A 59 0.25 -0.32 8.71
CA GLU A 59 0.15 -1.55 9.51
C GLU A 59 1.27 -1.64 10.56
N ARG A 60 2.52 -1.39 10.17
CA ARG A 60 3.67 -1.44 11.11
C ARG A 60 3.58 -0.42 12.25
N ILE A 61 2.94 0.73 12.02
CA ILE A 61 2.79 1.80 13.03
C ILE A 61 1.48 1.63 13.82
N GLY A 62 0.63 0.66 13.46
CA GLY A 62 -0.69 0.48 14.06
C GLY A 62 -1.68 1.58 13.69
N TRP A 63 -1.44 2.29 12.59
CA TRP A 63 -2.25 3.45 12.17
C TRP A 63 -3.34 3.01 11.19
N GLU A 64 -4.37 2.39 11.75
CA GLU A 64 -5.49 1.80 11.03
C GLU A 64 -6.21 2.73 10.03
N PRO A 65 -6.48 4.03 10.31
CA PRO A 65 -7.12 4.89 9.32
C PRO A 65 -6.27 5.12 8.07
N LEU A 66 -4.94 5.22 8.21
CA LEU A 66 -4.04 5.39 7.05
C LEU A 66 -3.98 4.11 6.21
N ARG A 67 -4.01 2.94 6.87
CA ARG A 67 -4.08 1.65 6.20
C ARG A 67 -5.36 1.51 5.37
N LEU A 68 -6.50 1.92 5.93
CA LEU A 68 -7.78 1.90 5.24
C LEU A 68 -7.81 2.86 4.04
N ILE A 69 -7.28 4.07 4.18
CA ILE A 69 -7.21 5.04 3.07
C ILE A 69 -6.30 4.50 1.95
N ALA A 70 -5.14 3.93 2.29
CA ALA A 70 -4.23 3.35 1.32
C ALA A 70 -4.84 2.14 0.60
N GLY A 71 -5.49 1.23 1.35
CA GLY A 71 -6.21 0.09 0.79
C GLY A 71 -7.37 0.51 -0.11
N LEU A 72 -8.16 1.50 0.31
CA LEU A 72 -9.26 2.05 -0.49
C LEU A 72 -8.77 2.60 -1.83
N LEU A 73 -7.67 3.36 -1.81
CA LEU A 73 -7.04 3.88 -3.04
C LEU A 73 -6.45 2.76 -3.91
N LEU A 74 -5.98 1.67 -3.32
CA LEU A 74 -5.57 0.45 -4.05
C LEU A 74 -6.74 -0.33 -4.66
N GLY A 75 -7.99 0.08 -4.40
CA GLY A 75 -9.20 -0.62 -4.84
C GLY A 75 -9.64 -1.76 -3.93
N TRP A 76 -9.02 -1.92 -2.76
CA TRP A 76 -9.32 -3.00 -1.82
C TRP A 76 -9.43 -2.49 -0.38
N ALA A 77 -10.66 -2.29 0.12
CA ALA A 77 -10.90 -1.59 1.37
C ALA A 77 -10.49 -2.35 2.65
N ARG A 78 -10.37 -3.69 2.63
CA ARG A 78 -9.90 -4.48 3.80
C ARG A 78 -9.59 -5.93 3.39
N PRO A 79 -8.38 -6.47 3.63
CA PRO A 79 -8.24 -7.91 3.81
C PRO A 79 -9.05 -8.27 5.08
N PRO A 80 -9.87 -9.33 5.10
CA PRO A 80 -10.51 -9.78 6.33
C PRO A 80 -9.43 -9.97 7.40
N ALA A 81 -9.52 -9.19 8.48
CA ALA A 81 -8.68 -9.39 9.64
C ALA A 81 -9.16 -10.68 10.30
N TYR A 82 -8.58 -11.81 9.88
CA TYR A 82 -8.75 -13.04 10.61
C TYR A 82 -8.11 -12.80 11.97
N GLU A 83 -8.92 -12.70 13.01
CA GLU A 83 -8.43 -12.87 14.37
C GLU A 83 -7.59 -14.13 14.36
N LYS A 84 -6.36 -14.05 14.90
CA LYS A 84 -5.55 -15.24 15.11
C LYS A 84 -6.32 -16.09 16.12
N HIS A 85 -7.16 -17.00 15.63
CA HIS A 85 -7.79 -18.03 16.43
C HIS A 85 -6.68 -18.68 17.25
N GLN A 86 -6.72 -18.50 18.57
CA GLN A 86 -5.84 -19.20 19.50
C GLN A 86 -6.56 -20.51 19.83
N PRO A 87 -6.28 -21.61 19.11
CA PRO A 87 -7.14 -22.80 19.13
C PRO A 87 -7.14 -23.47 20.51
N ALA A 88 -6.06 -23.27 21.27
CA ALA A 88 -5.88 -23.83 22.60
C ALA A 88 -6.80 -23.21 23.67
N LEU A 89 -7.13 -21.92 23.55
CA LEU A 89 -8.06 -21.26 24.49
C LEU A 89 -9.50 -21.68 24.20
N ASP A 90 -9.86 -21.74 22.93
CA ASP A 90 -11.22 -22.10 22.50
C ASP A 90 -11.55 -23.57 22.85
N LEU A 91 -10.59 -24.48 22.66
CA LEU A 91 -10.77 -25.88 23.05
C LEU A 91 -10.88 -26.07 24.57
N ALA A 92 -10.10 -25.33 25.36
CA ALA A 92 -10.19 -25.37 26.82
C ALA A 92 -11.52 -24.80 27.33
N GLU A 93 -12.04 -23.77 26.68
CA GLU A 93 -13.35 -23.17 26.97
C GLU A 93 -14.49 -24.16 26.64
N VAL A 94 -14.42 -24.80 25.46
CA VAL A 94 -15.40 -25.80 25.01
C VAL A 94 -15.41 -27.03 25.91
N LEU A 95 -14.25 -27.58 26.27
CA LEU A 95 -14.14 -28.72 27.17
C LEU A 95 -14.65 -28.39 28.58
N ARG A 96 -14.40 -27.16 29.06
CA ARG A 96 -14.93 -26.67 30.35
C ARG A 96 -16.46 -26.52 30.32
N ARG A 97 -17.03 -26.14 29.18
CA ARG A 97 -18.48 -25.96 29.00
C ARG A 97 -19.25 -27.28 28.89
N ASP A 98 -18.66 -28.31 28.30
CA ASP A 98 -19.29 -29.63 28.11
C ASP A 98 -19.18 -30.56 29.33
N GLY A 99 -18.55 -30.11 30.42
CA GLY A 99 -18.59 -30.80 31.72
C GLY A 99 -18.02 -32.21 31.71
N ARG A 100 -17.24 -32.59 30.70
CA ARG A 100 -16.46 -33.83 30.73
C ARG A 100 -15.09 -33.54 31.35
N PRO A 101 -14.65 -34.34 32.35
CA PRO A 101 -13.32 -34.18 32.95
C PRO A 101 -12.20 -34.38 31.93
#